data_AF-A0A2U9IFA7-F1
#
_entry.id   AF-A0A2U9IFA7-F1
#
_cell.length_a   1.000
_cell.length_b   1.000
_cell.length_c   1.000
_cell.angle_alpha   90.00
_cell.angle_beta   90.00
_cell.angle_gamma   90.00
#
_symmetry.space_group_name_H-M   'P 1'
#
loop_
_entity.id
_entity.type
_entity.pdbx_description
1 polymer ?
#
loop_
_entity_poly.entity_id
_entity_poly.type
_entity_poly.pdbx_seq_one_letter_code
_entity_poly.pdbx_strand_id
1 'polypeptide(L)'
;MKERCGIIVDNEFIEIRNISENNYEFIMDPKQLYNYLKHYNLNAIVHTHRGMCEPSDFDIYNMKFWNIPWIIVSKKCIKAYKYSYLGIIEINIESLISKKLYNLIMQLLY
;
A
#
# COMPACT_ATOMS: atom_id res chain seq x y z
N MET A 1 5.66 -14.13 8.01
CA MET A 1 4.87 -12.93 8.31
C MET A 1 3.70 -12.89 7.34
N LYS A 2 2.46 -12.76 7.85
CA LYS A 2 1.29 -12.45 7.00
C LYS A 2 1.43 -11.01 6.50
N GLU A 3 1.00 -10.72 5.28
CA GLU A 3 1.05 -9.35 4.79
C GLU A 3 0.22 -8.41 5.65
N ARG A 4 0.72 -7.20 5.85
CA ARG A 4 -0.01 -6.10 6.49
C ARG A 4 -0.22 -5.00 5.47
N CYS A 5 -1.29 -4.24 5.64
CA CYS A 5 -1.72 -3.24 4.68
C CYS A 5 -2.25 -2.00 5.38
N GLY A 6 -2.29 -0.89 4.66
CA GLY A 6 -2.82 0.37 5.14
C GLY A 6 -3.06 1.34 4.00
N ILE A 7 -3.54 2.51 4.36
CA ILE A 7 -3.82 3.61 3.44
C ILE A 7 -3.11 4.87 3.89
N ILE A 8 -2.79 5.74 2.94
CA ILE A 8 -2.43 7.12 3.20
C ILE A 8 -3.62 7.99 2.83
N VAL A 9 -4.17 8.71 3.80
CA VAL A 9 -5.29 9.64 3.63
C VAL A 9 -4.92 10.97 4.26
N ASP A 10 -5.12 12.08 3.54
CA ASP A 10 -4.74 13.43 3.96
C ASP A 10 -3.34 13.51 4.61
N ASN A 11 -2.36 12.83 4.00
CA ASN A 11 -0.97 12.69 4.47
C ASN A 11 -0.79 12.02 5.85
N GLU A 12 -1.76 11.23 6.29
CA GLU A 12 -1.67 10.36 7.46
C GLU A 12 -1.69 8.89 7.06
N PHE A 13 -0.88 8.07 7.73
CA PHE A 13 -0.86 6.63 7.54
C PHE A 13 -1.83 5.96 8.51
N ILE A 14 -2.71 5.12 7.96
CA ILE A 14 -3.68 4.34 8.71
C ILE A 14 -3.50 2.87 8.35
N GLU A 15 -3.09 2.04 9.31
CA GLU A 15 -3.08 0.59 9.13
C GLU A 15 -4.51 0.05 9.06
N ILE A 16 -4.77 -0.83 8.10
CA ILE A 16 -6.08 -1.48 7.90
C ILE A 16 -5.90 -2.99 8.09
N ARG A 17 -6.82 -3.61 8.82
CA ARG A 17 -6.77 -5.05 9.09
C ARG A 17 -6.78 -5.86 7.80
N ASN A 18 -5.78 -6.73 7.62
CA ASN A 18 -5.76 -7.73 6.54
C ASN A 18 -6.63 -8.95 6.89
N ILE A 19 -7.77 -9.08 6.21
CA ILE A 19 -8.73 -10.17 6.35
C ILE A 19 -8.50 -11.34 5.38
N SER A 20 -7.47 -11.28 4.52
CA SER A 20 -7.13 -12.40 3.63
C SER A 20 -6.81 -13.67 4.41
N GLU A 21 -7.25 -14.82 3.94
CA GLU A 21 -6.84 -16.13 4.46
C GLU A 21 -5.47 -16.55 3.89
N ASN A 22 -5.06 -15.95 2.77
CA ASN A 22 -3.74 -16.15 2.20
C ASN A 22 -2.69 -15.27 2.91
N ASN A 23 -1.56 -15.88 3.25
CA ASN A 23 -0.45 -15.20 3.93
C ASN A 23 0.46 -14.37 3.01
N TYR A 24 0.25 -14.46 1.69
CA TYR A 24 1.04 -13.80 0.64
C TYR A 24 0.23 -12.73 -0.13
N GLU A 25 -0.95 -12.38 0.38
CA GLU A 25 -1.82 -11.40 -0.22
C GLU A 25 -2.47 -10.58 0.90
N PHE A 26 -3.07 -9.45 0.53
CA PHE A 26 -3.90 -8.68 1.44
C PHE A 26 -5.29 -8.44 0.87
N ILE A 27 -6.26 -8.44 1.79
CA ILE A 27 -7.61 -7.95 1.55
C ILE A 27 -7.90 -7.04 2.74
N MET A 28 -8.12 -5.75 2.49
CA MET A 28 -8.44 -4.78 3.54
C MET A 28 -9.84 -5.06 4.10
N ASP A 29 -10.01 -4.94 5.42
CA ASP A 29 -11.33 -4.97 6.05
C ASP A 29 -12.21 -3.84 5.45
N PRO A 30 -13.32 -4.18 4.77
CA PRO A 30 -14.09 -3.19 4.01
C PRO A 30 -14.79 -2.17 4.92
N LYS A 31 -15.14 -2.56 6.15
CA LYS A 31 -15.79 -1.64 7.11
C LYS A 31 -14.79 -0.61 7.62
N GLN A 32 -13.57 -1.04 7.94
CA GLN A 32 -12.51 -0.11 8.32
C GLN A 32 -12.17 0.84 7.18
N LEU A 33 -11.93 0.30 5.98
CA LEU A 33 -11.58 1.09 4.80
C LEU A 33 -12.66 2.14 4.48
N TYR A 34 -13.94 1.72 4.40
CA TYR A 34 -15.04 2.62 4.11
C TYR A 34 -15.18 3.75 5.13
N ASN A 35 -14.89 3.48 6.41
CA ASN A 35 -14.99 4.49 7.46
C ASN A 35 -14.00 5.65 7.29
N TYR A 36 -12.86 5.43 6.63
CA TYR A 36 -11.92 6.49 6.29
C TYR A 36 -12.26 7.13 4.94
N LEU A 37 -12.58 6.34 3.92
CA LEU A 37 -12.86 6.85 2.57
C LEU A 37 -14.12 7.73 2.48
N LYS A 38 -15.05 7.62 3.44
CA LYS A 38 -16.22 8.52 3.51
C LYS A 38 -15.87 9.97 3.88
N HIS A 39 -14.71 10.19 4.50
CA HIS A 39 -14.33 11.48 5.09
C HIS A 39 -13.04 12.06 4.50
N TYR A 40 -12.19 11.22 3.91
CA TYR A 40 -10.84 11.60 3.51
C TYR A 40 -10.52 11.13 2.09
N ASN A 41 -9.63 11.87 1.44
CA ASN A 41 -9.15 11.50 0.11
C ASN A 41 -8.01 10.49 0.20
N LEU A 42 -8.13 9.41 -0.56
CA LEU A 42 -7.11 8.37 -0.63
C LEU A 42 -5.93 8.84 -1.48
N ASN A 43 -4.76 9.01 -0.85
CA ASN A 43 -3.53 9.39 -1.54
C ASN A 43 -2.74 8.18 -2.05
N ALA A 44 -2.69 7.10 -1.26
CA ALA A 44 -1.96 5.87 -1.63
C ALA A 44 -2.46 4.65 -0.84
N ILE A 45 -2.22 3.46 -1.40
CA ILE A 45 -2.31 2.18 -0.69
C ILE A 45 -0.91 1.74 -0.29
N VAL A 46 -0.77 1.10 0.86
CA VAL A 46 0.50 0.56 1.38
C VAL A 46 0.32 -0.90 1.73
N HIS A 47 1.25 -1.77 1.35
CA HIS A 47 1.28 -3.15 1.83
C HIS A 47 2.69 -3.73 1.92
N THR A 48 2.83 -4.80 2.69
CA THR A 48 4.12 -5.46 2.93
C THR A 48 4.31 -6.69 2.07
N HIS A 49 5.50 -6.86 1.48
CA HIS A 49 5.95 -8.13 0.92
C HIS A 49 6.99 -8.82 1.82
N ARG A 50 7.11 -10.15 1.71
CA ARG A 50 8.18 -10.91 2.38
C ARG A 50 9.54 -10.75 1.71
N GLY A 51 9.55 -10.55 0.40
CA GLY A 51 10.73 -10.59 -0.45
C GLY A 51 11.09 -9.22 -1.00
N MET A 52 10.97 -9.09 -2.30
CA MET A 52 11.23 -7.86 -3.03
C MET A 52 9.96 -7.02 -3.15
N CYS A 53 10.09 -5.75 -3.52
CA CYS A 53 9.00 -4.78 -3.48
C CYS A 53 8.30 -4.62 -4.83
N GLU A 54 8.58 -5.46 -5.82
CA GLU A 54 7.87 -5.46 -7.09
C GLU A 54 6.43 -5.99 -6.89
N PRO A 55 5.42 -5.37 -7.53
CA PRO A 55 4.04 -5.82 -7.43
C PRO A 55 3.85 -7.21 -8.06
N SER A 56 3.03 -8.04 -7.42
CA SER A 56 2.54 -9.30 -7.99
C SER A 56 1.46 -9.06 -9.03
N ASP A 57 1.14 -10.04 -9.89
CA ASP A 57 0.04 -9.91 -10.86
C ASP A 57 -1.31 -9.55 -10.21
N PHE A 58 -1.54 -10.04 -8.99
CA PHE A 58 -2.72 -9.69 -8.20
C PHE A 58 -2.72 -8.21 -7.78
N ASP A 59 -1.56 -7.69 -7.37
CA ASP A 59 -1.40 -6.24 -7.10
C ASP A 59 -1.64 -5.43 -8.36
N ILE A 60 -1.02 -5.81 -9.50
CA ILE A 60 -1.17 -5.10 -10.78
C ILE A 60 -2.64 -5.02 -11.20
N TYR A 61 -3.37 -6.12 -11.07
CA TYR A 61 -4.80 -6.17 -11.35
C TYR A 61 -5.55 -5.15 -10.50
N ASN A 62 -5.33 -5.12 -9.18
CA ASN A 62 -6.00 -4.20 -8.28
C ASN A 62 -5.56 -2.74 -8.45
N MET A 63 -4.30 -2.49 -8.76
CA MET A 63 -3.76 -1.16 -9.07
C MET A 63 -4.49 -0.51 -10.24
N LYS A 64 -4.92 -1.30 -11.23
CA LYS A 64 -5.72 -0.82 -12.36
C LYS A 64 -7.10 -0.29 -11.92
N PHE A 65 -7.74 -0.93 -10.93
CA PHE A 65 -9.06 -0.51 -10.44
C PHE A 65 -8.99 0.68 -9.49
N TRP A 66 -8.02 0.65 -8.56
CA TRP A 66 -7.85 1.73 -7.58
C TRP A 66 -7.23 2.99 -8.21
N ASN A 67 -6.38 2.83 -9.22
CA ASN A 67 -5.74 3.90 -10.00
C ASN A 67 -5.08 5.01 -9.17
N ILE A 68 -4.41 4.62 -8.09
CA ILE A 68 -3.64 5.49 -7.19
C ILE A 68 -2.23 4.92 -6.99
N PRO A 69 -1.30 5.68 -6.40
CA PRO A 69 -0.02 5.15 -5.95
C PRO A 69 -0.16 3.98 -4.96
N TRP A 70 0.69 2.97 -5.12
CA TRP A 70 0.85 1.84 -4.22
C TRP A 70 2.28 1.82 -3.69
N ILE A 71 2.45 1.72 -2.39
CA ILE A 71 3.74 1.64 -1.71
C ILE A 71 3.92 0.22 -1.19
N ILE A 72 4.95 -0.45 -1.69
CA ILE A 72 5.28 -1.82 -1.33
C ILE A 72 6.53 -1.78 -0.48
N VAL A 73 6.44 -2.33 0.72
CA VAL A 73 7.53 -2.33 1.70
C VAL A 73 7.94 -3.75 2.06
N SER A 74 9.24 -3.97 2.21
CA SER A 74 9.79 -5.21 2.75
C SER A 74 11.00 -4.90 3.62
N LYS A 75 11.59 -5.93 4.23
CA LYS A 75 12.85 -5.79 4.97
C LYS A 75 14.04 -5.35 4.10
N LYS A 76 13.91 -5.45 2.77
CA LYS A 76 14.99 -5.17 1.82
C LYS A 76 14.83 -3.86 1.08
N CYS A 77 13.60 -3.35 0.96
CA CYS A 77 13.28 -2.21 0.12
C CYS A 77 11.99 -1.53 0.53
N ILE A 78 11.79 -0.35 -0.01
CA ILE A 78 10.50 0.33 -0.07
C ILE A 78 10.41 0.99 -1.45
N LYS A 79 9.33 0.74 -2.17
CA LYS A 79 9.14 1.23 -3.53
C LYS A 79 7.71 1.71 -3.72
N ALA A 80 7.53 2.67 -4.61
CA ALA A 80 6.22 3.19 -4.96
C ALA A 80 5.94 2.97 -6.44
N TYR A 81 4.72 2.54 -6.75
CA TYR A 81 4.29 2.21 -8.10
C TYR A 81 2.97 2.89 -8.42
N LYS A 82 2.73 3.18 -9.69
CA LYS A 82 1.44 3.67 -10.18
C LYS A 82 1.08 3.00 -11.49
N TYR A 83 -0.21 2.67 -11.66
CA TYR A 83 -0.71 2.20 -12.93
C TYR A 83 -0.81 3.35 -13.94
N SER A 84 -0.40 3.09 -15.18
CA SER A 84 -0.46 4.01 -16.31
C SER A 84 -0.97 3.29 -17.55
N TYR A 85 -1.23 4.03 -18.63
CA TYR A 85 -1.67 3.45 -19.90
C TYR A 85 -0.65 2.48 -20.52
N LEU A 86 0.64 2.57 -20.15
CA LEU A 86 1.71 1.67 -20.59
C LEU A 86 1.94 0.49 -19.63
N GLY A 87 1.13 0.35 -18.59
CA GLY A 87 1.35 -0.59 -17.50
C GLY A 87 1.84 0.11 -16.24
N ILE A 88 2.56 -0.61 -15.38
CA ILE A 88 3.04 -0.05 -14.10
C ILE A 88 4.36 0.69 -14.31
N ILE A 89 4.46 1.85 -13.68
CA ILE A 89 5.70 2.61 -13.54
C ILE A 89 6.09 2.70 -12.07
N GLU A 90 7.38 2.59 -11.79
CA GLU A 90 7.95 2.97 -10.49
C GLU A 90 8.00 4.51 -10.42
N ILE A 91 7.62 5.07 -9.28
CA ILE A 91 7.60 6.52 -9.03
C ILE A 91 8.46 6.88 -7.82
N ASN A 92 8.99 8.10 -7.80
CA ASN A 92 9.85 8.54 -6.70
C ASN A 92 9.05 8.61 -5.39
N ILE A 93 9.37 7.72 -4.45
CA ILE A 93 8.71 7.64 -3.14
C ILE A 93 8.90 8.90 -2.28
N GLU A 94 10.01 9.61 -2.43
CA GLU A 94 10.28 10.84 -1.68
C GLU A 94 9.30 11.98 -2.04
N SER A 95 8.68 11.89 -3.22
CA SER A 95 7.61 12.81 -3.61
C SER A 95 6.25 12.48 -2.97
N LEU A 96 6.11 11.30 -2.36
CA LEU A 96 4.84 10.77 -1.84
C LEU A 96 4.78 10.78 -0.32
N ILE A 97 5.90 10.53 0.37
CA ILE A 97 5.91 10.33 1.82
C ILE A 97 6.91 11.21 2.53
N SER A 98 6.48 11.80 3.65
CA SER A 98 7.36 12.46 4.60
C SER A 98 8.17 11.45 5.40
N LYS A 99 9.25 11.90 6.04
CA LYS A 99 10.03 11.06 6.98
C LYS A 99 9.18 10.48 8.12
N LYS A 100 8.15 11.22 8.56
CA LYS A 100 7.18 10.73 9.57
C LYS A 100 6.39 9.54 9.03
N LEU A 101 5.84 9.66 7.82
CA LEU A 101 5.09 8.59 7.18
C LEU A 101 5.97 7.37 6.91
N TYR A 102 7.20 7.58 6.44
CA TYR A 102 8.18 6.52 6.26
C TYR A 102 8.34 5.67 7.54
N ASN A 103 8.56 6.32 8.68
CA ASN A 103 8.74 5.61 9.95
C ASN A 103 7.50 4.79 10.35
N LEU A 104 6.30 5.33 10.15
CA LEU A 104 5.04 4.64 10.44
C LEU A 104 4.84 3.42 9.52
N ILE A 105 5.11 3.56 8.22
CA ILE A 105 5.01 2.48 7.25
C ILE A 105 5.98 1.34 7.61
N MET A 106 7.20 1.67 8.02
CA MET A 106 8.20 0.65 8.40
C MET A 106 7.80 -0.15 9.64
N GLN A 107 6.91 0.36 10.49
CA GLN A 107 6.36 -0.40 11.62
C GLN A 107 5.52 -1.60 11.17
N LEU A 108 5.04 -1.63 9.92
CA LEU A 108 4.34 -2.80 9.39
C LEU A 108 5.22 -4.07 9.34
N LEU A 109 6.54 -3.93 9.36
CA LEU A 109 7.48 -5.06 9.28
C LEU A 109 7.76 -5.74 10.63
N TYR A 110 7.22 -5.21 11.74
CA TYR A 110 7.45 -5.65 13.11
C TYR A 110 6.13 -6.04 13.78
#